data_AF-A0A6G8DIH1-F1
#
_entry.id   AF-A0A6G8DIH1-F1
#
_cell.length_a   1.000
_cell.length_b   1.000
_cell.length_c   1.000
_cell.angle_alpha   90.00
_cell.angle_beta   90.00
_cell.angle_gamma   90.00
#
_symmetry.space_group_name_H-M   'P 1'
#
loop_
_entity.id
_entity.type
_entity.pdbx_description
1 polymer ?
#
loop_
_entity_poly.entity_id
_entity_poly.type
_entity_poly.pdbx_seq_one_letter_code
_entity_poly.pdbx_strand_id
1 'polypeptide(L)'
;MKSSKLVIALLLFAAALTVNAAPLLNGLALEQQFNKDQFIAAVYAERLSNDSASLLDNNMPRALEIRVVADHLSARRLRNQWMEGIAINNPGDTLTGQAENMVTFANLFKGRLLAGDRLRIEFAAGNGSTVVSLNGVELGVIEDRGFFNTLMRAWIGPVPPSTEFRDNLMKSGQVTGGLLATFESLQPSSERVAQVRAAYEETEEVAAAVEPAREEPKKEEKQASKPESSQIVAVSKPDLSADIPAPTLAAVGSAAVTPAAPGRPEPKAEKPATAQATQPKPLKPTTTRPAVPPMDEEELEEEEDEAPLTADMILARQIYHSMLLRHTFKHINYPKRAMERGQEGSVRLNVTIDSKGNVTNVATLQESRYSSLNREALDAVERAGPYPATPPQLKMNEYRFTVPITFRLPD
;
A
#
# COMPACT_ATOMS: atom_id res chain seq x y z
N MET A 1 9.28 6.34 63.79
CA MET A 1 9.51 5.55 62.55
C MET A 1 8.23 5.39 61.71
N LYS A 2 7.47 6.46 61.42
CA LYS A 2 6.24 6.39 60.60
C LYS A 2 6.31 7.18 59.28
N SER A 3 7.43 7.84 58.99
CA SER A 3 7.61 8.71 57.83
C SER A 3 8.23 8.01 56.60
N SER A 4 8.84 6.83 56.72
CA SER A 4 9.47 6.15 55.57
C SER A 4 8.51 5.36 54.67
N LYS A 5 7.33 4.95 55.16
CA LYS A 5 6.41 4.14 54.34
C LYS A 5 5.58 4.96 53.34
N LEU A 6 5.40 6.26 53.59
CA LEU A 6 4.64 7.14 52.69
C LEU A 6 5.48 7.58 51.47
N VAL A 7 6.80 7.75 51.64
CA VAL A 7 7.70 8.16 50.55
C VAL A 7 7.96 7.01 49.58
N ILE A 8 7.99 5.76 50.06
CA ILE A 8 8.14 4.57 49.21
C ILE A 8 6.85 4.27 48.41
N ALA A 9 5.67 4.56 48.97
CA ALA A 9 4.40 4.44 48.24
C ALA A 9 4.24 5.51 47.14
N LEU A 10 4.80 6.70 47.32
CA LEU A 10 4.76 7.77 46.30
C LEU A 10 5.81 7.56 45.19
N LEU A 11 6.94 6.92 45.49
CA LEU A 11 7.96 6.55 44.51
C LEU A 11 7.62 5.29 43.71
N LEU A 12 6.82 4.36 44.26
CA LEU A 12 6.33 3.19 43.53
C LEU A 12 5.15 3.48 42.60
N PHE A 13 4.47 4.62 42.75
CA PHE A 13 3.39 5.02 41.85
C PHE A 13 3.88 5.81 40.62
N ALA A 14 5.14 6.26 40.62
CA ALA A 14 5.73 7.00 39.50
C ALA A 14 6.33 6.09 38.41
N ALA A 15 6.33 4.77 38.58
CA ALA A 15 7.01 3.83 37.69
C ALA A 15 6.09 3.07 36.71
N ALA A 16 4.79 3.36 36.63
CA ALA A 16 3.84 2.54 35.85
C ALA A 16 2.89 3.31 34.92
N LEU A 17 3.18 4.57 34.60
CA LEU A 17 2.42 5.32 33.59
C LEU A 17 3.37 6.10 32.69
N THR A 18 4.23 5.39 31.95
CA THR A 18 4.56 5.86 30.60
C THR A 18 3.32 5.65 29.74
N VAL A 19 2.32 6.52 29.90
CA VAL A 19 1.32 6.70 28.85
C VAL A 19 2.11 7.29 27.69
N ASN A 20 2.57 6.43 26.78
CA ASN A 20 3.10 6.91 25.51
C ASN A 20 1.98 7.74 24.89
N ALA A 21 2.24 9.02 24.65
CA ALA A 21 1.28 9.89 24.00
C ALA A 21 0.89 9.26 22.67
N ALA A 22 -0.42 9.15 22.42
CA ALA A 22 -0.90 8.59 21.16
C ALA A 22 -0.33 9.42 20.00
N PRO A 23 0.15 8.78 18.92
CA PRO A 23 0.75 9.49 17.80
C PRO A 23 -0.27 10.46 17.18
N LEU A 24 0.20 11.63 16.77
CA LEU A 24 -0.63 12.71 16.23
C LEU A 24 -0.99 12.43 14.78
N LEU A 25 -2.16 12.90 14.34
CA LEU A 25 -2.58 12.77 12.95
C LEU A 25 -1.68 13.62 12.03
N ASN A 26 -0.89 12.96 11.18
CA ASN A 26 0.01 13.62 10.24
C ASN A 26 -0.68 14.03 8.94
N GLY A 27 -1.61 13.21 8.46
CA GLY A 27 -2.33 13.47 7.22
C GLY A 27 -3.40 12.44 6.94
N LEU A 28 -4.36 12.81 6.10
CA LEU A 28 -5.43 11.96 5.60
C LEU A 28 -5.44 11.98 4.08
N ALA A 29 -5.70 10.84 3.44
CA ALA A 29 -5.86 10.76 2.01
C ALA A 29 -7.04 9.87 1.63
N LEU A 30 -7.88 10.36 0.72
CA LEU A 30 -8.94 9.56 0.11
C LEU A 30 -8.32 8.73 -1.01
N GLU A 31 -8.45 7.40 -0.93
CA GLU A 31 -8.16 6.51 -2.05
C GLU A 31 -9.44 6.30 -2.85
N GLN A 32 -9.37 6.62 -4.15
CA GLN A 32 -10.44 6.39 -5.09
C GLN A 32 -10.00 5.40 -6.15
N GLN A 33 -10.97 4.67 -6.69
CA GLN A 33 -10.75 3.81 -7.83
C GLN A 33 -11.94 3.89 -8.76
N PHE A 34 -11.71 4.09 -10.06
CA PHE A 34 -12.79 4.35 -11.03
C PHE A 34 -13.73 5.48 -10.59
N ASN A 35 -13.18 6.53 -9.95
CA ASN A 35 -13.93 7.64 -9.33
C ASN A 35 -14.91 7.22 -8.22
N LYS A 36 -14.73 6.04 -7.63
CA LYS A 36 -15.46 5.58 -6.44
C LYS A 36 -14.56 5.63 -5.22
N ASP A 37 -15.03 6.28 -4.17
CA ASP A 37 -14.36 6.35 -2.87
C ASP A 37 -14.25 4.95 -2.27
N GLN A 38 -13.03 4.48 -2.02
CA GLN A 38 -12.79 3.16 -1.44
C GLN A 38 -12.61 3.26 0.06
N PHE A 39 -11.64 4.07 0.48
CA PHE A 39 -11.30 4.27 1.88
C PHE A 39 -10.56 5.59 2.10
N ILE A 40 -10.51 6.04 3.35
CA ILE A 40 -9.64 7.13 3.78
C ILE A 40 -8.48 6.52 4.58
N ALA A 41 -7.26 6.77 4.12
CA ALA A 41 -6.03 6.42 4.82
C ALA A 41 -5.60 7.55 5.75
N ALA A 42 -4.97 7.18 6.86
CA ALA A 42 -4.35 8.10 7.80
C ALA A 42 -2.93 7.65 8.15
N VAL A 43 -2.03 8.62 8.27
CA VAL A 43 -0.71 8.43 8.87
C VAL A 43 -0.68 9.15 10.20
N TYR A 44 -0.26 8.46 11.26
CA TYR A 44 -0.03 9.03 12.57
C TYR A 44 1.46 8.96 12.92
N ALA A 45 1.98 10.04 13.49
CA ALA A 45 3.36 10.11 13.95
C ALA A 45 3.47 10.94 15.23
N GLU A 46 4.38 10.59 16.13
CA GLU A 46 4.67 11.42 17.31
C GLU A 46 5.17 12.82 16.92
N ARG A 47 6.00 12.90 15.88
CA ARG A 47 6.45 14.16 15.28
C ARG A 47 5.83 14.34 13.91
N LEU A 48 5.02 15.39 13.76
CA LEU A 48 4.43 15.77 12.49
C LEU A 48 5.53 16.15 11.49
N SER A 49 5.40 15.67 10.25
CA SER A 49 6.39 15.90 9.19
C SER A 49 5.77 15.81 7.80
N ASN A 50 6.36 16.54 6.86
CA ASN A 50 6.12 16.45 5.42
C ASN A 50 7.28 15.77 4.69
N ASP A 51 8.30 15.36 5.42
CA ASP A 51 9.45 14.62 4.94
C ASP A 51 9.29 13.12 5.20
N SER A 52 9.43 12.32 4.14
CA SER A 52 9.30 10.87 4.21
C SER A 52 10.39 10.22 5.06
N ALA A 53 11.61 10.75 5.06
CA ALA A 53 12.70 10.14 5.83
C ALA A 53 12.42 10.24 7.35
N SER A 54 11.91 11.40 7.79
CA SER A 54 11.49 11.63 9.16
C SER A 54 10.30 10.74 9.57
N LEU A 55 9.33 10.54 8.67
CA LEU A 55 8.17 9.66 8.93
C LEU A 55 8.54 8.17 8.97
N LEU A 56 9.65 7.79 8.35
CA LEU A 56 10.18 6.43 8.36
C LEU A 56 11.19 6.17 9.50
N ASP A 57 11.32 7.09 10.48
CA ASP A 57 12.20 6.88 11.63
C ASP A 57 11.62 5.88 12.64
N ASN A 58 12.12 4.64 12.65
CA ASN A 58 11.70 3.51 13.52
C ASN A 58 12.03 3.65 15.04
N ASN A 59 12.28 4.88 15.52
CA ASN A 59 12.53 5.15 16.93
C ASN A 59 11.33 5.73 17.68
N MET A 60 10.26 6.10 16.98
CA MET A 60 9.08 6.76 17.55
C MET A 60 7.80 5.97 17.26
N PRO A 61 6.80 5.93 18.15
CA PRO A 61 5.50 5.33 17.86
C PRO A 61 4.82 5.99 16.65
N ARG A 62 4.22 5.14 15.81
CA ARG A 62 3.52 5.54 14.58
C ARG A 62 2.35 4.60 14.32
N ALA A 63 1.42 5.04 13.50
CA ALA A 63 0.35 4.17 13.04
C ALA A 63 -0.07 4.49 11.61
N LEU A 64 -0.54 3.47 10.91
CA LEU A 64 -1.32 3.58 9.69
C LEU A 64 -2.76 3.20 10.03
N GLU A 65 -3.73 3.88 9.44
CA GLU A 65 -5.13 3.52 9.58
C GLU A 65 -5.85 3.63 8.24
N ILE A 66 -6.75 2.69 7.99
CA ILE A 66 -7.70 2.72 6.88
C ILE A 66 -9.10 2.74 7.51
N ARG A 67 -9.94 3.67 7.04
CA ARG A 67 -11.38 3.63 7.28
C ARG A 67 -12.12 3.44 5.97
N VAL A 68 -12.87 2.35 5.88
CA VAL A 68 -13.57 1.98 4.64
C VAL A 68 -14.74 2.94 4.41
N VAL A 69 -14.82 3.48 3.19
CA VAL A 69 -15.89 4.37 2.72
C VAL A 69 -16.88 3.60 1.86
N ALA A 70 -16.37 2.70 1.00
CA ALA A 70 -17.21 1.88 0.14
C ALA A 70 -18.14 0.96 0.95
N ASP A 71 -19.32 0.67 0.40
CA ASP A 71 -20.26 -0.30 0.99
C ASP A 71 -19.58 -1.67 1.20
N HIS A 72 -18.67 -2.02 0.29
CA HIS A 72 -17.84 -3.20 0.38
C HIS A 72 -16.42 -2.95 -0.14
N LEU A 73 -15.43 -3.50 0.55
CA LEU A 73 -14.04 -3.57 0.12
C LEU A 73 -13.49 -4.98 0.37
N SER A 74 -13.01 -5.64 -0.68
CA SER A 74 -12.37 -6.95 -0.59
C SER A 74 -11.03 -6.85 0.18
N ALA A 75 -10.82 -7.73 1.16
CA ALA A 75 -9.54 -7.86 1.85
C ALA A 75 -8.44 -8.32 0.89
N ARG A 76 -8.77 -9.21 -0.05
CA ARG A 76 -7.84 -9.69 -1.10
C ARG A 76 -7.38 -8.55 -1.98
N ARG A 77 -8.31 -7.70 -2.44
CA ARG A 77 -7.99 -6.50 -3.20
C ARG A 77 -7.06 -5.57 -2.43
N LEU A 78 -7.40 -5.27 -1.18
CA LEU A 78 -6.61 -4.39 -0.32
C LEU A 78 -5.19 -4.94 -0.08
N ARG A 79 -5.08 -6.24 0.21
CA ARG A 79 -3.80 -6.93 0.36
C ARG A 79 -2.99 -6.87 -0.93
N ASN A 80 -3.60 -7.13 -2.08
CA ASN A 80 -2.93 -7.06 -3.37
C ASN A 80 -2.35 -5.67 -3.63
N GLN A 81 -3.11 -4.62 -3.34
CA GLN A 81 -2.63 -3.24 -3.44
C GLN A 81 -1.41 -2.99 -2.54
N TRP A 82 -1.41 -3.50 -1.31
CA TRP A 82 -0.23 -3.43 -0.44
C TRP A 82 0.95 -4.22 -1.01
N MET A 83 0.75 -5.46 -1.49
CA MET A 83 1.83 -6.30 -2.02
C MET A 83 2.51 -5.64 -3.23
N GLU A 84 1.73 -5.06 -4.14
CA GLU A 84 2.23 -4.33 -5.30
C GLU A 84 3.01 -3.08 -4.87
N GLY A 85 2.45 -2.27 -3.95
CA GLY A 85 3.13 -1.10 -3.43
C GLY A 85 4.45 -1.45 -2.71
N ILE A 86 4.48 -2.56 -1.98
CA ILE A 86 5.67 -3.04 -1.27
C ILE A 86 6.74 -3.50 -2.25
N ALA A 87 6.36 -4.26 -3.28
CA ALA A 87 7.27 -4.75 -4.32
C ALA A 87 8.01 -3.61 -5.04
N ILE A 88 7.32 -2.49 -5.25
CA ILE A 88 7.88 -1.32 -5.94
C ILE A 88 8.79 -0.49 -5.03
N ASN A 89 8.37 -0.26 -3.79
CA ASN A 89 8.96 0.77 -2.94
C ASN A 89 10.01 0.24 -1.95
N ASN A 90 10.34 -1.05 -1.99
CA ASN A 90 11.32 -1.67 -1.11
C ASN A 90 12.42 -2.39 -1.92
N PRO A 91 13.68 -2.37 -1.44
CA PRO A 91 14.76 -3.10 -2.09
C PRO A 91 14.61 -4.61 -1.91
N GLY A 92 15.22 -5.39 -2.82
CA GLY A 92 14.98 -6.84 -2.93
C GLY A 92 15.44 -7.65 -1.73
N ASP A 93 16.48 -7.20 -1.04
CA ASP A 93 16.95 -7.74 0.23
C ASP A 93 15.92 -7.57 1.36
N THR A 94 15.27 -6.40 1.43
CA THR A 94 14.15 -6.14 2.35
C THR A 94 12.97 -7.04 2.02
N LEU A 95 12.61 -7.21 0.74
CA LEU A 95 11.51 -8.10 0.34
C LEU A 95 11.78 -9.55 0.76
N THR A 96 13.01 -10.02 0.53
CA THR A 96 13.42 -11.39 0.92
C THR A 96 13.40 -11.57 2.43
N GLY A 97 13.96 -10.61 3.18
CA GLY A 97 14.00 -10.68 4.64
C GLY A 97 12.64 -10.55 5.32
N GLN A 98 11.65 -9.94 4.65
CA GLN A 98 10.31 -9.71 5.17
C GLN A 98 9.25 -10.66 4.59
N ALA A 99 9.64 -11.69 3.82
CA ALA A 99 8.71 -12.57 3.12
C ALA A 99 7.75 -13.30 4.09
N GLU A 100 8.25 -13.86 5.18
CA GLU A 100 7.43 -14.55 6.19
C GLU A 100 6.51 -13.58 6.94
N ASN A 101 7.02 -12.40 7.31
CA ASN A 101 6.20 -11.35 7.92
C ASN A 101 5.08 -10.89 6.98
N MET A 102 5.33 -10.91 5.66
CA MET A 102 4.33 -10.62 4.65
C MET A 102 3.24 -11.68 4.57
N VAL A 103 3.61 -12.96 4.69
CA VAL A 103 2.66 -14.08 4.78
C VAL A 103 1.78 -13.91 6.00
N THR A 104 2.37 -13.64 7.16
CA THR A 104 1.62 -13.37 8.38
C THR A 104 0.64 -12.24 8.16
N PHE A 105 1.12 -11.05 7.77
CA PHE A 105 0.28 -9.87 7.52
C PHE A 105 -0.85 -10.12 6.51
N ALA A 106 -0.54 -10.78 5.40
CA ALA A 106 -1.50 -11.12 4.36
C ALA A 106 -2.67 -11.98 4.86
N ASN A 107 -2.42 -12.80 5.88
CA ASN A 107 -3.40 -13.71 6.46
C ASN A 107 -4.13 -13.13 7.68
N LEU A 108 -3.70 -11.98 8.21
CA LEU A 108 -4.32 -11.35 9.38
C LEU A 108 -5.71 -10.80 9.10
N PHE A 109 -6.05 -10.48 7.85
CA PHE A 109 -7.38 -9.99 7.49
C PHE A 109 -7.89 -10.63 6.20
N LYS A 110 -9.13 -11.14 6.25
CA LYS A 110 -9.78 -11.93 5.19
C LYS A 110 -11.23 -11.49 4.95
N GLY A 111 -11.79 -11.95 3.84
CA GLY A 111 -13.17 -11.69 3.44
C GLY A 111 -13.43 -10.22 3.10
N ARG A 112 -14.61 -9.74 3.49
CA ARG A 112 -15.09 -8.40 3.13
C ARG A 112 -15.04 -7.42 4.30
N LEU A 113 -14.49 -6.25 4.03
CA LEU A 113 -14.59 -5.06 4.86
C LEU A 113 -15.81 -4.24 4.43
N LEU A 114 -16.52 -3.68 5.40
CA LEU A 114 -17.73 -2.88 5.20
C LEU A 114 -17.48 -1.40 5.49
N ALA A 115 -18.35 -0.53 4.99
CA ALA A 115 -18.31 0.90 5.32
C ALA A 115 -18.22 1.12 6.84
N GLY A 116 -17.26 1.95 7.27
CA GLY A 116 -16.98 2.21 8.68
C GLY A 116 -16.00 1.23 9.36
N ASP A 117 -15.67 0.10 8.72
CA ASP A 117 -14.60 -0.78 9.24
C ASP A 117 -13.27 -0.02 9.29
N ARG A 118 -12.53 -0.23 10.37
CA ARG A 118 -11.28 0.45 10.72
C ARG A 118 -10.15 -0.56 10.86
N LEU A 119 -9.29 -0.66 9.84
CA LEU A 119 -8.04 -1.42 9.91
C LEU A 119 -6.93 -0.51 10.40
N ARG A 120 -6.28 -0.86 11.50
CA ARG A 120 -5.22 -0.06 12.13
C ARG A 120 -3.97 -0.90 12.32
N ILE A 121 -2.83 -0.33 11.94
CA ILE A 121 -1.50 -0.95 12.00
C ILE A 121 -0.62 -0.03 12.84
N GLU A 122 -0.19 -0.47 14.02
CA GLU A 122 0.51 0.35 14.99
C GLU A 122 1.93 -0.16 15.23
N PHE A 123 2.90 0.75 15.20
CA PHE A 123 4.30 0.45 15.51
C PHE A 123 4.62 0.87 16.93
N ALA A 124 4.99 -0.11 17.75
CA ALA A 124 5.46 0.11 19.11
C ALA A 124 6.98 0.28 19.12
N ALA A 125 7.48 1.51 19.21
CA ALA A 125 8.92 1.77 19.18
C ALA A 125 9.70 1.14 20.34
N GLY A 126 9.06 0.87 21.49
CA GLY A 126 9.71 0.29 22.67
C GLY A 126 10.30 -1.10 22.41
N ASN A 127 9.53 -1.97 21.76
CA ASN A 127 9.93 -3.35 21.43
C ASN A 127 10.17 -3.56 19.93
N GLY A 128 9.75 -2.62 19.08
CA GLY A 128 9.85 -2.70 17.63
C GLY A 128 8.77 -3.60 16.99
N SER A 129 7.67 -3.91 17.68
CA SER A 129 6.61 -4.73 17.11
C SER A 129 5.60 -3.91 16.32
N THR A 130 4.97 -4.57 15.35
CA THR A 130 3.83 -4.05 14.59
C THR A 130 2.58 -4.81 14.98
N VAL A 131 1.56 -4.12 15.49
CA VAL A 131 0.27 -4.70 15.87
C VAL A 131 -0.77 -4.36 14.81
N VAL A 132 -1.53 -5.33 14.33
CA VAL A 132 -2.62 -5.12 13.38
C VAL A 132 -3.95 -5.39 14.06
N SER A 133 -4.90 -4.48 13.90
CA SER A 133 -6.24 -4.60 14.47
C SER A 133 -7.32 -4.21 13.47
N LEU A 134 -8.47 -4.90 13.53
CA LEU A 134 -9.68 -4.52 12.81
C LEU A 134 -10.76 -4.15 13.82
N ASN A 135 -11.30 -2.94 13.72
CA ASN A 135 -12.34 -2.45 14.61
C ASN A 135 -11.95 -2.48 16.10
N GLY A 136 -10.65 -2.40 16.39
CA GLY A 136 -10.10 -2.51 17.75
C GLY A 136 -9.95 -3.94 18.27
N VAL A 137 -10.27 -4.95 17.47
CA VAL A 137 -9.91 -6.35 17.74
C VAL A 137 -8.52 -6.59 17.19
N GLU A 138 -7.60 -7.05 18.04
CA GLU A 138 -6.24 -7.41 17.63
C GLU A 138 -6.29 -8.67 16.76
N LEU A 139 -5.67 -8.60 15.58
CA LEU A 139 -5.62 -9.72 14.62
C LEU A 139 -4.30 -10.48 14.73
N GLY A 140 -3.24 -9.79 15.14
CA GLY A 140 -1.93 -10.37 15.35
C GLY A 140 -0.82 -9.33 15.49
N VAL A 141 0.36 -9.84 15.85
CA VAL A 141 1.57 -9.06 16.10
C VAL A 141 2.71 -9.59 15.22
N ILE A 142 3.49 -8.68 14.64
CA ILE A 142 4.68 -8.99 13.87
C ILE A 142 5.87 -8.36 14.60
N GLU A 143 6.73 -9.21 15.16
CA GLU A 143 7.88 -8.82 15.98
C GLU A 143 9.14 -8.56 15.15
N ASP A 144 9.02 -7.62 14.20
CA ASP A 144 10.15 -7.16 13.39
C ASP A 144 10.15 -5.64 13.26
N ARG A 145 11.25 -5.02 13.69
CA ARG A 145 11.39 -3.57 13.72
C ARG A 145 11.35 -2.93 12.33
N GLY A 146 11.80 -3.64 11.31
CA GLY A 146 11.84 -3.16 9.93
C GLY A 146 10.48 -3.24 9.23
N PHE A 147 9.62 -4.17 9.64
CA PHE A 147 8.39 -4.52 8.92
C PHE A 147 7.41 -3.35 8.75
N PHE A 148 7.20 -2.53 9.78
CA PHE A 148 6.29 -1.37 9.67
C PHE A 148 6.70 -0.42 8.55
N ASN A 149 8.00 -0.17 8.39
CA ASN A 149 8.51 0.68 7.32
C ASN A 149 8.34 0.05 5.94
N THR A 150 8.38 -1.27 5.83
CA THR A 150 8.07 -2.00 4.59
C THR A 150 6.65 -1.68 4.13
N LEU A 151 5.68 -1.71 5.05
CA LEU A 151 4.29 -1.34 4.78
C LEU A 151 4.14 0.16 4.47
N MET A 152 4.73 1.02 5.30
CA MET A 152 4.57 2.48 5.19
C MET A 152 5.16 3.03 3.87
N ARG A 153 6.24 2.43 3.35
CA ARG A 153 6.82 2.79 2.05
C ARG A 153 5.87 2.55 0.88
N ALA A 154 4.91 1.63 1.00
CA ALA A 154 3.89 1.46 -0.05
C ALA A 154 3.02 2.72 -0.22
N TRP A 155 2.90 3.58 0.79
CA TRP A 155 2.08 4.79 0.75
C TRP A 155 2.88 6.08 0.56
N ILE A 156 4.03 6.21 1.23
CA ILE A 156 4.83 7.45 1.22
C ILE A 156 6.18 7.32 0.49
N GLY A 157 6.43 6.16 -0.12
CA GLY A 157 7.60 5.92 -0.94
C GLY A 157 7.57 6.65 -2.29
N PRO A 158 8.58 6.42 -3.15
CA PRO A 158 8.71 7.08 -4.45
C PRO A 158 7.55 6.82 -5.42
N VAL A 159 6.91 5.65 -5.35
CA VAL A 159 5.79 5.25 -6.21
C VAL A 159 4.56 4.93 -5.34
N PRO A 160 3.87 5.97 -4.83
CA PRO A 160 2.67 5.81 -4.03
C PRO A 160 1.46 5.43 -4.91
N PRO A 161 0.29 5.12 -4.30
CA PRO A 161 -0.97 4.93 -5.04
C PRO A 161 -1.25 6.09 -6.01
N SER A 162 -1.07 7.34 -5.53
CA SER A 162 -1.00 8.53 -6.38
C SER A 162 -0.16 9.61 -5.69
N THR A 163 0.32 10.59 -6.46
CA THR A 163 1.04 11.75 -5.88
C THR A 163 0.18 12.50 -4.88
N GLU A 164 -1.09 12.76 -5.21
CA GLU A 164 -2.04 13.42 -4.30
C GLU A 164 -2.27 12.61 -3.02
N PHE A 165 -2.42 11.29 -3.12
CA PHE A 165 -2.56 10.41 -1.96
C PHE A 165 -1.39 10.57 -0.99
N ARG A 166 -0.15 10.45 -1.49
CA ARG A 166 1.07 10.63 -0.68
C ARG A 166 1.14 12.02 -0.08
N ASP A 167 0.94 13.05 -0.88
CA ASP A 167 1.13 14.44 -0.45
C ASP A 167 0.11 14.83 0.62
N ASN A 168 -1.10 14.28 0.56
CA ASN A 168 -2.13 14.48 1.57
C ASN A 168 -1.84 13.73 2.89
N LEU A 169 -1.19 12.56 2.84
CA LEU A 169 -0.70 11.86 4.04
C LEU A 169 0.48 12.57 4.72
N MET A 170 1.23 13.40 3.98
CA MET A 170 2.42 14.10 4.46
C MET A 170 2.18 15.60 4.70
N LYS A 171 0.99 15.97 5.18
CA LYS A 171 0.62 17.37 5.42
C LYS A 171 1.02 17.93 6.78
N SER A 172 1.81 17.22 7.59
CA SER A 172 2.25 17.70 8.92
C SER A 172 1.09 18.19 9.80
N GLY A 173 -0.03 17.47 9.78
CA GLY A 173 -1.25 17.80 10.52
C GLY A 173 -2.21 18.78 9.81
N GLN A 174 -1.85 19.31 8.65
CA GLN A 174 -2.71 20.23 7.87
C GLN A 174 -3.75 19.47 7.05
N VAL A 175 -4.76 18.93 7.73
CA VAL A 175 -5.84 18.15 7.11
C VAL A 175 -7.04 19.03 6.78
N THR A 176 -7.64 18.84 5.61
CA THR A 176 -8.88 19.53 5.22
C THR A 176 -10.04 19.16 6.15
N GLY A 177 -10.69 20.15 6.76
CA GLY A 177 -11.73 19.93 7.78
C GLY A 177 -12.91 19.05 7.32
N GLY A 178 -13.31 19.14 6.04
CA GLY A 178 -14.35 18.27 5.49
C GLY A 178 -13.96 16.78 5.46
N LEU A 179 -12.71 16.49 5.04
CA LEU A 179 -12.21 15.12 5.00
C LEU A 179 -12.00 14.56 6.41
N LEU A 180 -11.53 15.40 7.35
CA LEU A 180 -11.40 15.03 8.76
C LEU A 180 -12.75 14.66 9.37
N ALA A 181 -13.79 15.48 9.14
CA ALA A 181 -15.14 15.20 9.65
C ALA A 181 -15.69 13.88 9.08
N THR A 182 -15.52 13.62 7.79
CA THR A 182 -15.90 12.33 7.19
C THR A 182 -15.13 11.18 7.85
N PHE A 183 -13.81 11.30 7.96
CA PHE A 183 -12.97 10.29 8.58
C PHE A 183 -13.40 9.98 10.02
N GLU A 184 -13.61 10.99 10.86
CA GLU A 184 -14.04 10.83 12.25
C GLU A 184 -15.43 10.19 12.38
N SER A 185 -16.33 10.46 11.43
CA SER A 185 -17.69 9.89 11.38
C SER A 185 -17.73 8.41 10.97
N LEU A 186 -16.72 7.94 10.24
CA LEU A 186 -16.60 6.52 9.87
C LEU A 186 -16.16 5.73 11.11
N GLN A 187 -17.12 5.09 11.77
CA GLN A 187 -16.89 4.23 12.92
C GLN A 187 -17.66 2.93 12.75
N PRO A 188 -17.09 1.79 13.17
CA PRO A 188 -17.82 0.53 13.14
C PRO A 188 -18.96 0.55 14.16
N SER A 189 -20.08 -0.09 13.83
CA SER A 189 -21.15 -0.32 14.81
C SER A 189 -20.70 -1.33 15.87
N SER A 190 -21.27 -1.26 17.07
CA SER A 190 -20.96 -2.22 18.15
C SER A 190 -21.25 -3.67 17.75
N GLU A 191 -22.30 -3.88 16.94
CA GLU A 191 -22.65 -5.18 16.37
C GLU A 191 -21.54 -5.68 15.43
N ARG A 192 -21.04 -4.81 14.56
CA ARG A 192 -19.94 -5.15 13.64
C ARG A 192 -18.65 -5.47 14.40
N VAL A 193 -18.33 -4.75 15.47
CA VAL A 193 -17.18 -5.07 16.34
C VAL A 193 -17.34 -6.47 16.95
N ALA A 194 -18.53 -6.83 17.41
CA ALA A 194 -18.80 -8.16 17.98
C ALA A 194 -18.68 -9.27 16.93
N GLN A 195 -19.18 -9.05 15.71
CA GLN A 195 -19.02 -9.99 14.59
C GLN A 195 -17.55 -10.24 14.24
N VAL A 196 -16.74 -9.17 14.15
CA VAL A 196 -15.31 -9.30 13.90
C VAL A 196 -14.63 -10.08 15.02
N ARG A 197 -14.91 -9.74 16.29
CA ARG A 197 -14.32 -10.47 17.43
C ARG A 197 -14.62 -11.97 17.37
N ALA A 198 -15.89 -12.33 17.18
CA ALA A 198 -16.29 -13.73 17.11
C ALA A 198 -15.59 -14.50 15.99
N ALA A 199 -15.44 -13.89 14.80
CA ALA A 199 -14.77 -14.52 13.67
C ALA A 199 -13.27 -14.80 13.93
N TYR A 200 -12.58 -13.92 14.65
CA TYR A 200 -11.16 -14.12 14.96
C TYR A 200 -10.93 -15.05 16.15
N GLU A 201 -11.76 -14.99 17.20
CA GLU A 201 -11.71 -15.94 18.32
C GLU A 201 -11.93 -17.39 17.83
N GLU A 202 -12.90 -17.61 16.93
CA GLU A 202 -13.13 -18.92 16.31
C GLU A 202 -11.91 -19.38 15.50
N THR A 203 -11.24 -18.47 14.79
CA THR A 203 -10.03 -18.80 14.02
C THR A 203 -8.86 -19.20 14.93
N GLU A 204 -8.66 -18.51 16.07
CA GLU A 204 -7.63 -18.86 17.05
C GLU A 204 -7.91 -20.21 17.73
N GLU A 205 -9.16 -20.49 18.11
CA GLU A 205 -9.54 -21.77 18.71
C GLU A 205 -9.31 -22.95 17.75
N VAL A 206 -9.67 -22.78 16.47
CA VAL A 206 -9.42 -23.80 15.44
C VAL A 206 -7.91 -23.99 15.20
N ALA A 207 -7.11 -22.92 15.18
CA ALA A 207 -5.66 -23.03 15.04
C ALA A 207 -5.00 -23.75 16.23
N ALA A 208 -5.41 -23.42 17.46
CA ALA A 208 -4.89 -24.05 18.67
C ALA A 208 -5.29 -25.53 18.79
N ALA A 209 -6.44 -25.93 18.25
CA ALA A 209 -6.88 -27.33 18.23
C ALA A 209 -6.12 -28.21 17.22
N VAL A 210 -5.47 -27.62 16.20
CA VAL A 210 -4.73 -28.34 15.16
C VAL A 210 -3.25 -28.56 15.55
N GLU A 211 -2.68 -27.73 16.44
CA GLU A 211 -1.29 -27.83 16.88
C GLU A 211 -0.88 -29.08 17.71
N PRO A 212 -1.72 -29.78 18.50
CA PRO A 212 -1.24 -30.89 19.33
C PRO A 212 -0.99 -32.20 18.56
N ALA A 213 -1.23 -32.26 17.25
CA ALA A 213 -1.13 -33.49 16.45
C ALA A 213 0.18 -33.63 15.64
N ARG A 214 1.15 -32.71 15.77
CA ARG A 214 2.48 -32.88 15.15
C ARG A 214 3.33 -33.83 15.98
N GLU A 215 2.97 -35.12 15.97
CA GLU A 215 3.81 -36.20 16.49
C GLU A 215 5.16 -36.20 15.74
N GLU A 216 6.24 -36.28 16.51
CA GLU A 216 7.61 -36.43 16.03
C GLU A 216 7.71 -37.63 15.07
N PRO A 217 8.37 -37.52 13.90
CA PRO A 217 8.50 -38.66 13.01
C PRO A 217 9.49 -39.67 13.61
N LYS A 218 8.96 -40.83 14.00
CA LYS A 218 9.72 -42.05 14.28
C LYS A 218 10.59 -42.40 13.07
N LYS A 219 11.88 -42.61 13.33
CA LYS A 219 12.83 -43.29 12.44
C LYS A 219 12.30 -44.67 12.06
N GLU A 220 12.05 -44.88 10.78
CA GLU A 220 12.06 -46.22 10.18
C GLU A 220 13.17 -46.30 9.14
N GLU A 221 14.00 -47.32 9.34
CA GLU A 221 15.19 -47.67 8.59
C GLU A 221 14.80 -48.77 7.58
N LYS A 222 14.99 -48.52 6.28
CA LYS A 222 15.12 -49.48 5.15
C LYS A 222 15.20 -48.67 3.85
N GLN A 223 15.90 -49.06 2.79
CA GLN A 223 17.00 -49.97 2.53
C GLN A 223 17.47 -49.58 1.12
N ALA A 224 18.76 -49.76 0.86
CA ALA A 224 19.47 -49.30 -0.33
C ALA A 224 18.81 -49.64 -1.68
N SER A 225 18.66 -48.63 -2.54
CA SER A 225 18.85 -48.77 -3.99
C SER A 225 19.42 -47.46 -4.56
N LYS A 226 20.50 -47.59 -5.34
CA LYS A 226 21.16 -46.54 -6.14
C LYS A 226 21.85 -47.23 -7.31
N PRO A 227 22.06 -46.60 -8.49
CA PRO A 227 21.40 -45.41 -9.06
C PRO A 227 20.77 -45.71 -10.42
N GLU A 228 19.77 -44.93 -10.82
CA GLU A 228 19.62 -44.60 -12.24
C GLU A 228 19.58 -43.08 -12.40
N SER A 229 20.48 -42.62 -13.25
CA SER A 229 20.81 -41.23 -13.50
C SER A 229 19.64 -40.52 -14.16
N SER A 230 18.99 -39.62 -13.45
CA SER A 230 18.23 -38.52 -14.06
C SER A 230 18.76 -37.22 -13.49
N GLN A 231 19.36 -36.44 -14.37
CA GLN A 231 19.96 -35.15 -14.11
C GLN A 231 18.90 -34.23 -13.51
N ILE A 232 19.07 -33.92 -12.23
CA ILE A 232 18.38 -32.80 -11.59
C ILE A 232 19.04 -31.55 -12.17
N VAL A 233 18.34 -30.89 -13.08
CA VAL A 233 18.65 -29.51 -13.45
C VAL A 233 18.47 -28.70 -12.18
N ALA A 234 19.58 -28.23 -11.62
CA ALA A 234 19.58 -27.31 -10.50
C ALA A 234 18.76 -26.07 -10.88
N VAL A 235 17.57 -25.94 -10.29
CA VAL A 235 16.87 -24.65 -10.30
C VAL A 235 17.62 -23.77 -9.32
N SER A 236 18.59 -23.04 -9.86
CA SER A 236 19.30 -21.97 -9.17
C SER A 236 18.28 -21.02 -8.58
N LYS A 237 18.36 -20.78 -7.26
CA LYS A 237 17.72 -19.65 -6.60
C LYS A 237 17.99 -18.39 -7.44
N PRO A 238 16.98 -17.55 -7.73
CA PRO A 238 17.23 -16.28 -8.39
C PRO A 238 18.21 -15.46 -7.56
N ASP A 239 19.37 -15.18 -8.13
CA ASP A 239 20.36 -14.29 -7.57
C ASP A 239 19.80 -12.86 -7.62
N LEU A 240 19.41 -12.34 -6.46
CA LEU A 240 18.88 -10.99 -6.24
C LEU A 240 19.98 -9.93 -6.15
N SER A 241 21.20 -10.22 -6.63
CA SER A 241 22.31 -9.25 -6.63
C SER A 241 22.22 -8.16 -7.70
N ALA A 242 21.11 -8.06 -8.42
CA ALA A 242 20.83 -6.84 -9.16
C ALA A 242 20.36 -5.80 -8.15
N ASP A 243 21.27 -4.92 -7.72
CA ASP A 243 20.96 -3.60 -7.19
C ASP A 243 19.70 -3.12 -7.92
N ILE A 244 18.59 -3.02 -7.19
CA ILE A 244 17.36 -2.46 -7.71
C ILE A 244 17.54 -0.95 -7.50
N PRO A 245 18.05 -0.17 -8.47
CA PRO A 245 17.79 1.24 -8.41
C PRO A 245 16.26 1.37 -8.38
N ALA A 246 15.75 2.13 -7.42
CA ALA A 246 14.35 2.53 -7.43
C ALA A 246 14.00 2.96 -8.87
N PRO A 247 12.84 2.56 -9.43
CA PRO A 247 12.43 3.05 -10.74
C PRO A 247 12.39 4.57 -10.64
N THR A 248 13.46 5.19 -11.12
CA THR A 248 13.56 6.63 -11.19
C THR A 248 12.75 6.98 -12.41
N LEU A 249 11.75 7.82 -12.15
CA LEU A 249 11.13 8.82 -13.01
C LEU A 249 11.60 8.74 -14.47
N ALA A 250 10.67 8.66 -15.41
CA ALA A 250 10.96 8.91 -16.82
C ALA A 250 11.43 10.37 -17.02
N ALA A 251 12.65 10.68 -16.60
CA ALA A 251 13.38 11.90 -16.89
C ALA A 251 14.14 11.63 -18.19
N VAL A 252 13.60 12.16 -19.29
CA VAL A 252 14.29 12.10 -20.59
C VAL A 252 15.43 13.12 -20.57
N GLY A 253 16.62 12.65 -20.95
CA GLY A 253 17.88 13.37 -20.90
C GLY A 253 17.94 14.72 -21.62
N SER A 254 18.73 15.60 -21.02
CA SER A 254 19.07 16.93 -21.50
C SER A 254 20.02 16.84 -22.70
N ALA A 255 19.55 17.29 -23.87
CA ALA A 255 20.42 17.71 -24.96
C ALA A 255 20.54 19.24 -24.90
N ALA A 256 21.76 19.71 -24.68
CA ALA A 256 22.12 21.09 -24.46
C ALA A 256 21.63 22.02 -25.60
N VAL A 257 20.90 23.07 -25.24
CA VAL A 257 20.82 24.30 -26.03
C VAL A 257 21.19 25.46 -25.12
N THR A 258 22.20 26.19 -25.56
CA THR A 258 22.84 27.35 -24.95
C THR A 258 21.82 28.46 -24.64
N PRO A 259 21.92 29.19 -23.51
CA PRO A 259 21.00 30.26 -23.17
C PRO A 259 21.40 31.58 -23.85
N ALA A 260 20.43 32.23 -24.51
CA ALA A 260 20.47 33.65 -24.81
C ALA A 260 19.44 34.36 -23.91
N ALA A 261 19.93 35.27 -23.07
CA ALA A 261 19.17 36.08 -22.11
C ALA A 261 18.62 37.38 -22.76
N PRO A 262 17.95 38.30 -22.03
CA PRO A 262 16.49 38.33 -21.90
C PRO A 262 15.86 39.68 -22.31
N GLY A 263 14.62 39.65 -22.79
CA GLY A 263 13.79 40.84 -23.01
C GLY A 263 12.67 40.94 -21.97
N ARG A 264 12.90 41.73 -20.92
CA ARG A 264 11.90 42.17 -19.94
C ARG A 264 10.99 43.21 -20.60
N PRO A 265 9.67 43.20 -20.31
CA PRO A 265 9.07 44.44 -19.81
C PRO A 265 8.39 44.24 -18.45
N GLU A 266 8.46 45.30 -17.65
CA GLU A 266 7.92 45.40 -16.31
C GLU A 266 6.38 45.41 -16.25
N PRO A 267 5.81 45.08 -15.06
CA PRO A 267 4.38 44.99 -14.85
C PRO A 267 3.76 46.36 -14.57
N LYS A 268 2.61 46.65 -15.19
CA LYS A 268 1.77 47.77 -14.81
C LYS A 268 0.89 47.35 -13.64
N ALA A 269 1.08 48.01 -12.51
CA ALA A 269 0.26 47.88 -11.31
C ALA A 269 -1.14 48.47 -11.56
N GLU A 270 -2.18 47.71 -11.22
CA GLU A 270 -3.49 48.25 -10.89
C GLU A 270 -3.91 47.73 -9.50
N LYS A 271 -4.44 48.67 -8.71
CA LYS A 271 -4.75 48.57 -7.28
C LYS A 271 -6.13 47.92 -7.04
N PRO A 272 -6.44 47.52 -5.79
CA PRO A 272 -7.33 46.42 -5.48
C PRO A 272 -8.81 46.82 -5.39
N ALA A 273 -9.69 45.91 -5.83
CA ALA A 273 -11.09 45.92 -5.49
C ALA A 273 -11.36 44.90 -4.37
N THR A 274 -11.72 45.43 -3.20
CA THR A 274 -12.31 44.72 -2.07
C THR A 274 -13.71 44.22 -2.45
N ALA A 275 -13.97 42.91 -2.37
CA ALA A 275 -15.33 42.38 -2.19
C ALA A 275 -15.33 40.93 -1.65
N GLN A 276 -15.61 40.84 -0.36
CA GLN A 276 -16.50 39.87 0.31
C GLN A 276 -16.07 38.40 0.43
N ALA A 277 -15.85 38.03 1.69
CA ALA A 277 -15.84 36.67 2.20
C ALA A 277 -17.22 36.01 2.00
N THR A 278 -17.25 34.95 1.20
CA THR A 278 -18.34 33.97 1.20
C THR A 278 -17.97 32.79 2.10
N GLN A 279 -18.81 32.56 3.10
CA GLN A 279 -18.79 31.40 4.00
C GLN A 279 -18.88 30.08 3.19
N PRO A 280 -18.11 29.03 3.52
CA PRO A 280 -18.30 27.72 2.91
C PRO A 280 -19.60 27.08 3.41
N LYS A 281 -20.53 26.86 2.48
CA LYS A 281 -21.76 26.09 2.69
C LYS A 281 -21.42 24.58 2.64
N PRO A 282 -22.06 23.72 3.45
CA PRO A 282 -21.82 22.28 3.42
C PRO A 282 -22.13 21.69 2.05
N LEU A 283 -21.25 20.80 1.57
CA LEU A 283 -21.51 19.97 0.40
C LEU A 283 -22.70 19.07 0.70
N LYS A 284 -23.81 19.30 0.00
CA LYS A 284 -24.92 18.35 -0.05
C LYS A 284 -24.53 17.19 -0.96
N PRO A 285 -24.84 15.93 -0.60
CA PRO A 285 -24.63 14.80 -1.48
C PRO A 285 -25.56 14.92 -2.69
N THR A 286 -24.99 15.12 -3.88
CA THR A 286 -25.71 14.93 -5.13
C THR A 286 -25.84 13.44 -5.36
N THR A 287 -26.97 12.87 -4.95
CA THR A 287 -27.43 11.57 -5.44
C THR A 287 -27.87 11.74 -6.89
N THR A 288 -26.95 11.51 -7.81
CA THR A 288 -27.29 10.99 -9.14
C THR A 288 -26.43 9.77 -9.34
N ARG A 289 -27.02 8.62 -9.00
CA ARG A 289 -26.53 7.26 -9.23
C ARG A 289 -26.46 7.01 -10.74
N PRO A 290 -25.27 6.91 -11.36
CA PRO A 290 -25.13 6.06 -12.54
C PRO A 290 -25.27 4.61 -12.07
N ALA A 291 -25.89 3.76 -12.89
CA ALA A 291 -25.97 2.32 -12.63
C ALA A 291 -24.57 1.80 -12.27
N VAL A 292 -24.51 1.09 -11.15
CA VAL A 292 -23.31 0.39 -10.68
C VAL A 292 -22.81 -0.45 -11.84
N PRO A 293 -21.61 -0.20 -12.42
CA PRO A 293 -20.95 -1.28 -13.15
C PRO A 293 -20.78 -2.40 -12.13
N PRO A 294 -21.21 -3.64 -12.42
CA PRO A 294 -21.10 -4.74 -11.49
C PRO A 294 -19.64 -4.84 -11.09
N MET A 295 -19.35 -4.59 -9.81
CA MET A 295 -18.12 -5.13 -9.23
C MET A 295 -18.52 -6.51 -8.75
N ASP A 296 -18.44 -7.41 -9.74
CA ASP A 296 -18.33 -8.87 -9.75
C ASP A 296 -18.80 -9.60 -8.47
N GLU A 297 -20.01 -10.16 -8.54
CA GLU A 297 -20.39 -11.33 -7.71
C GLU A 297 -19.38 -12.49 -7.88
N GLU A 298 -18.66 -12.54 -9.02
CA GLU A 298 -17.53 -13.45 -9.24
C GLU A 298 -16.33 -13.17 -8.30
N GLU A 299 -16.05 -11.91 -7.92
CA GLU A 299 -14.95 -11.57 -6.99
C GLU A 299 -15.28 -12.06 -5.56
N LEU A 300 -16.57 -12.25 -5.24
CA LEU A 300 -17.02 -12.84 -3.97
C LEU A 300 -16.86 -14.37 -3.93
N GLU A 301 -17.14 -15.07 -5.02
CA GLU A 301 -16.96 -16.53 -5.10
C GLU A 301 -15.48 -16.93 -5.12
N GLU A 302 -14.60 -16.12 -5.74
CA GLU A 302 -13.15 -16.34 -5.73
C GLU A 302 -12.48 -16.14 -4.35
N GLU A 303 -13.14 -15.52 -3.37
CA GLU A 303 -12.58 -15.30 -2.03
C GLU A 303 -12.62 -16.56 -1.15
N GLU A 304 -13.56 -17.49 -1.39
CA GLU A 304 -13.74 -18.69 -0.56
C GLU A 304 -12.74 -19.81 -0.89
N ASP A 305 -12.20 -19.85 -2.11
CA ASP A 305 -11.25 -20.87 -2.59
C ASP A 305 -9.77 -20.39 -2.63
N GLU A 306 -9.43 -19.35 -1.87
CA GLU A 306 -8.07 -18.78 -1.89
C GLU A 306 -7.06 -19.75 -1.23
N ALA A 307 -6.21 -20.36 -2.06
CA ALA A 307 -5.08 -21.15 -1.59
C ALA A 307 -4.19 -20.32 -0.65
N PRO A 308 -3.64 -20.91 0.43
CA PRO A 308 -2.83 -20.17 1.40
C PRO A 308 -1.63 -19.51 0.72
N LEU A 309 -1.48 -18.20 0.94
CA LEU A 309 -0.34 -17.43 0.43
C LEU A 309 0.92 -17.90 1.17
N THR A 310 1.82 -18.58 0.45
CA THR A 310 3.14 -18.97 0.98
C THR A 310 4.18 -17.88 0.73
N ALA A 311 5.28 -17.89 1.49
CA ALA A 311 6.37 -16.92 1.34
C ALA A 311 6.96 -16.96 -0.08
N ASP A 312 7.16 -18.16 -0.62
CA ASP A 312 7.65 -18.38 -1.98
C ASP A 312 6.70 -17.79 -3.04
N MET A 313 5.38 -17.96 -2.87
CA MET A 313 4.38 -17.39 -3.78
C MET A 313 4.35 -15.86 -3.71
N ILE A 314 4.40 -15.28 -2.52
CA ILE A 314 4.45 -13.83 -2.33
C ILE A 314 5.72 -13.26 -2.98
N LEU A 315 6.88 -13.85 -2.71
CA LEU A 315 8.15 -13.39 -3.25
C LEU A 315 8.18 -13.52 -4.78
N ALA A 316 7.72 -14.66 -5.33
CA ALA A 316 7.59 -14.84 -6.77
C ALA A 316 6.68 -13.78 -7.39
N ARG A 317 5.55 -13.47 -6.74
CA ARG A 317 4.64 -12.40 -7.18
C ARG A 317 5.30 -11.03 -7.16
N GLN A 318 6.02 -10.68 -6.11
CA GLN A 318 6.72 -9.40 -5.99
C GLN A 318 7.81 -9.24 -7.05
N ILE A 319 8.64 -10.28 -7.24
CA ILE A 319 9.69 -10.29 -8.26
C ILE A 319 9.09 -10.13 -9.66
N TYR A 320 8.03 -10.89 -9.96
CA TYR A 320 7.36 -10.82 -11.25
C TYR A 320 6.75 -9.44 -11.48
N HIS A 321 6.04 -8.90 -10.50
CA HIS A 321 5.46 -7.55 -10.57
C HIS A 321 6.52 -6.47 -10.87
N SER A 322 7.64 -6.47 -10.14
CA SER A 322 8.75 -5.55 -10.40
C SER A 322 9.37 -5.72 -11.79
N MET A 323 9.40 -6.94 -12.32
CA MET A 323 9.85 -7.22 -13.69
C MET A 323 8.89 -6.62 -14.74
N LEU A 324 7.57 -6.80 -14.57
CA LEU A 324 6.55 -6.26 -15.47
C LEU A 324 6.58 -4.72 -15.50
N LEU A 325 6.74 -4.10 -14.33
CA LEU A 325 6.84 -2.64 -14.25
C LEU A 325 8.11 -2.11 -14.91
N ARG A 326 9.26 -2.73 -14.64
CA ARG A 326 10.51 -2.37 -15.33
C ARG A 326 10.39 -2.49 -16.84
N HIS A 327 9.70 -3.53 -17.33
CA HIS A 327 9.44 -3.72 -18.74
C HIS A 327 8.53 -2.63 -19.32
N THR A 328 7.45 -2.28 -18.62
CA THR A 328 6.54 -1.19 -19.02
C THR A 328 7.26 0.15 -19.04
N PHE A 329 8.00 0.48 -17.98
CA PHE A 329 8.66 1.77 -17.81
C PHE A 329 9.74 2.05 -18.84
N LYS A 330 10.40 1.02 -19.37
CA LYS A 330 11.32 1.16 -20.53
C LYS A 330 10.64 1.71 -21.78
N HIS A 331 9.33 1.54 -21.89
CA HIS A 331 8.56 1.97 -23.04
C HIS A 331 7.84 3.30 -22.81
N ILE A 332 7.78 3.86 -21.60
CA ILE A 332 7.07 5.12 -21.35
C ILE A 332 7.83 6.31 -21.95
N ASN A 333 7.13 7.16 -22.71
CA ASN A 333 7.69 8.38 -23.27
C ASN A 333 6.90 9.60 -22.80
N TYR A 334 7.52 10.55 -22.07
CA TYR A 334 6.81 11.78 -21.69
C TYR A 334 6.42 12.59 -22.96
N PRO A 335 5.12 12.83 -23.25
CA PRO A 335 4.72 13.60 -24.41
C PRO A 335 5.34 15.00 -24.41
N LYS A 336 6.06 15.37 -25.48
CA LYS A 336 6.78 16.65 -25.60
C LYS A 336 5.90 17.87 -25.29
N ARG A 337 4.68 17.91 -25.83
CA ARG A 337 3.71 18.99 -25.58
C ARG A 337 3.24 19.06 -24.12
N ALA A 338 3.23 17.94 -23.41
CA ALA A 338 2.87 17.91 -22.00
C ALA A 338 4.04 18.46 -21.16
N MET A 339 5.28 18.08 -21.49
CA MET A 339 6.49 18.60 -20.87
C MET A 339 6.66 20.12 -21.07
N GLU A 340 6.47 20.61 -22.30
CA GLU A 340 6.51 22.04 -22.64
C GLU A 340 5.47 22.88 -21.88
N ARG A 341 4.34 22.26 -21.51
CA ARG A 341 3.24 22.91 -20.76
C ARG A 341 3.30 22.65 -19.26
N GLY A 342 4.36 22.00 -18.77
CA GLY A 342 4.52 21.64 -17.37
C GLY A 342 3.42 20.74 -16.81
N GLN A 343 2.92 19.81 -17.62
CA GLN A 343 1.76 18.96 -17.28
C GLN A 343 2.18 17.70 -16.53
N GLU A 344 2.08 17.73 -15.21
CA GLU A 344 2.35 16.60 -14.34
C GLU A 344 1.09 15.85 -13.90
N GLY A 345 1.23 14.58 -13.55
CA GLY A 345 0.11 13.78 -13.06
C GLY A 345 0.45 12.31 -12.87
N SER A 346 -0.41 11.61 -12.14
CA SER A 346 -0.35 10.15 -11.96
C SER A 346 -1.49 9.48 -12.74
N VAL A 347 -1.18 8.37 -13.38
CA VAL A 347 -2.14 7.50 -14.10
C VAL A 347 -1.95 6.10 -13.57
N ARG A 348 -3.05 5.39 -13.30
CA ARG A 348 -3.01 4.01 -12.82
C ARG A 348 -3.80 3.13 -13.77
N LEU A 349 -3.12 2.15 -14.35
CA LEU A 349 -3.72 1.16 -15.24
C LEU A 349 -3.75 -0.20 -14.56
N ASN A 350 -4.82 -0.95 -14.79
CA ASN A 350 -4.94 -2.35 -14.45
C ASN A 350 -4.79 -3.16 -15.74
N VAL A 351 -3.75 -3.97 -15.81
CA VAL A 351 -3.40 -4.75 -16.99
C VAL A 351 -3.60 -6.22 -16.68
N THR A 352 -4.31 -6.92 -17.55
CA THR A 352 -4.45 -8.38 -17.53
C THR A 352 -3.61 -8.97 -18.65
N ILE A 353 -2.76 -9.93 -18.31
CA ILE A 353 -1.93 -10.69 -19.26
C ILE A 353 -2.25 -12.18 -19.18
N ASP A 354 -2.13 -12.88 -20.31
CA ASP A 354 -2.18 -14.33 -20.35
C ASP A 354 -0.86 -14.96 -19.83
N SER A 355 -0.86 -16.28 -19.59
CA SER A 355 0.34 -17.02 -19.17
C SER A 355 1.56 -16.88 -20.10
N LYS A 356 1.36 -16.47 -21.37
CA LYS A 356 2.41 -16.24 -22.36
C LYS A 356 2.91 -14.79 -22.38
N GLY A 357 2.27 -13.89 -21.65
CA GLY A 357 2.60 -12.47 -21.56
C GLY A 357 1.90 -11.57 -22.58
N ASN A 358 0.88 -12.06 -23.29
CA ASN A 358 0.07 -11.20 -24.17
C ASN A 358 -0.94 -10.42 -23.33
N VAL A 359 -1.12 -9.13 -23.63
CA VAL A 359 -2.11 -8.29 -22.97
C VAL A 359 -3.52 -8.65 -23.46
N THR A 360 -4.40 -9.06 -22.55
CA THR A 360 -5.80 -9.41 -22.86
C THR A 360 -6.74 -8.26 -22.56
N ASN A 361 -6.49 -7.50 -21.50
CA ASN A 361 -7.33 -6.37 -21.09
C ASN A 361 -6.49 -5.26 -20.46
N VAL A 362 -6.88 -4.01 -20.71
CA VAL A 362 -6.31 -2.81 -20.07
C VAL A 362 -7.47 -1.93 -19.60
N ALA A 363 -7.57 -1.73 -18.29
CA ALA A 363 -8.58 -0.89 -17.67
C ALA A 363 -7.92 0.27 -16.90
N THR A 364 -8.44 1.49 -17.06
CA THR A 364 -7.90 2.66 -16.37
C THR A 364 -8.51 2.79 -14.98
N LEU A 365 -7.74 2.52 -13.92
CA LEU A 365 -8.19 2.65 -12.53
C LEU A 365 -8.28 4.12 -12.09
N GLN A 366 -7.32 4.93 -12.52
CA GLN A 366 -7.22 6.34 -12.19
C GLN A 366 -6.62 7.10 -13.37
N GLU A 367 -7.32 8.15 -13.78
CA GLU A 367 -6.89 9.06 -14.83
C GLU A 367 -6.21 10.30 -14.23
N SER A 368 -5.24 10.84 -14.94
CA SER A 368 -4.79 12.20 -14.69
C SER A 368 -5.76 13.21 -15.30
N ARG A 369 -5.68 14.46 -14.84
CA ARG A 369 -6.40 15.59 -15.46
C ARG A 369 -6.00 15.89 -16.91
N TYR A 370 -4.91 15.30 -17.41
CA TYR A 370 -4.36 15.56 -18.73
C TYR A 370 -4.50 14.33 -19.63
N SER A 371 -5.39 14.43 -20.62
CA SER A 371 -5.63 13.34 -21.58
C SER A 371 -4.39 12.91 -22.38
N SER A 372 -3.40 13.79 -22.54
CA SER A 372 -2.12 13.42 -23.16
C SER A 372 -1.33 12.42 -22.33
N LEU A 373 -1.36 12.53 -21.01
CA LEU A 373 -0.67 11.58 -20.11
C LEU A 373 -1.43 10.26 -20.04
N ASN A 374 -2.77 10.32 -20.02
CA ASN A 374 -3.62 9.11 -19.98
C ASN A 374 -3.41 8.27 -21.24
N ARG A 375 -3.37 8.90 -22.42
CA ARG A 375 -3.09 8.21 -23.69
C ARG A 375 -1.69 7.60 -23.73
N GLU A 376 -0.66 8.34 -23.31
CA GLU A 376 0.69 7.79 -23.29
C GLU A 376 0.80 6.57 -22.37
N ALA A 377 0.11 6.58 -21.23
CA ALA A 377 0.09 5.44 -20.32
C ALA A 377 -0.46 4.18 -21.01
N LEU A 378 -1.56 4.30 -21.77
CA LEU A 378 -2.12 3.20 -22.55
C LEU A 378 -1.18 2.76 -23.67
N ASP A 379 -0.68 3.71 -24.46
CA ASP A 379 0.25 3.45 -25.56
C ASP A 379 1.53 2.75 -25.08
N ALA A 380 2.01 3.07 -23.87
CA ALA A 380 3.19 2.44 -23.29
C ALA A 380 2.97 0.97 -22.91
N VAL A 381 1.79 0.62 -22.39
CA VAL A 381 1.43 -0.78 -22.08
C VAL A 381 1.27 -1.59 -23.36
N GLU A 382 0.62 -1.03 -24.38
CA GLU A 382 0.47 -1.70 -25.67
C GLU A 382 1.83 -1.92 -26.35
N ARG A 383 2.72 -0.93 -26.32
CA ARG A 383 4.08 -1.05 -26.88
C ARG A 383 4.98 -1.98 -26.09
N ALA A 384 4.73 -2.17 -24.80
CA ALA A 384 5.49 -3.09 -23.98
C ALA A 384 5.14 -4.56 -24.28
N GLY A 385 4.03 -4.84 -24.97
CA GLY A 385 3.67 -6.20 -25.37
C GLY A 385 4.69 -6.81 -26.36
N PRO A 386 5.03 -8.10 -26.23
CA PRO A 386 4.63 -9.03 -25.17
C PRO A 386 5.42 -8.84 -23.87
N TYR A 387 4.76 -9.08 -22.73
CA TYR A 387 5.36 -9.11 -21.41
C TYR A 387 6.11 -10.43 -21.15
N PRO A 388 7.02 -10.47 -20.16
CA PRO A 388 7.61 -11.71 -19.66
C PRO A 388 6.54 -12.72 -19.23
N ALA A 389 6.72 -13.99 -19.59
CA ALA A 389 5.79 -15.07 -19.25
C ALA A 389 5.65 -15.26 -17.72
N THR A 390 4.48 -15.73 -17.29
CA THR A 390 4.16 -15.90 -15.88
C THR A 390 4.99 -17.04 -15.26
N PRO A 391 5.64 -16.83 -14.09
CA PRO A 391 6.38 -17.87 -13.40
C PRO A 391 5.52 -19.10 -13.08
N PRO A 392 6.04 -20.34 -13.25
CA PRO A 392 5.29 -21.57 -12.99
C PRO A 392 4.74 -21.68 -11.56
N GLN A 393 5.38 -20.99 -10.60
CA GLN A 393 4.99 -20.96 -9.19
C GLN A 393 3.62 -20.32 -8.96
N LEU A 394 3.22 -19.36 -9.81
CA LEU A 394 1.95 -18.66 -9.65
C LEU A 394 0.76 -19.49 -10.14
N LYS A 395 0.96 -20.47 -11.02
CA LYS A 395 -0.08 -21.38 -11.56
C LYS A 395 -1.38 -20.67 -12.00
N MET A 396 -1.29 -19.42 -12.47
CA MET A 396 -2.46 -18.66 -12.92
C MET A 396 -2.52 -18.62 -14.45
N ASN A 397 -3.71 -18.82 -15.00
CA ASN A 397 -3.95 -18.73 -16.44
C ASN A 397 -3.87 -17.28 -16.94
N GLU A 398 -4.32 -16.36 -16.08
CA GLU A 398 -4.28 -14.92 -16.28
C GLU A 398 -3.64 -14.26 -15.07
N TYR A 399 -2.85 -13.23 -15.31
CA TYR A 399 -2.24 -12.43 -14.26
C TYR A 399 -2.69 -10.98 -14.40
N ARG A 400 -3.29 -10.46 -13.33
CA ARG A 400 -3.73 -9.07 -13.24
C ARG A 400 -2.75 -8.28 -12.37
N PHE A 401 -2.28 -7.15 -12.88
CA PHE A 401 -1.39 -6.26 -12.14
C PHE A 401 -1.67 -4.80 -12.40
N THR A 402 -1.37 -3.99 -11.40
CA THR A 402 -1.45 -2.54 -11.50
C THR A 402 -0.14 -1.94 -12.00
N VAL A 403 -0.23 -1.02 -12.95
CA VAL A 403 0.87 -0.17 -13.42
C VAL A 403 0.64 1.29 -12.99
N PRO A 404 1.28 1.74 -11.91
CA PRO A 404 1.26 3.15 -11.53
C PRO A 404 2.32 3.92 -12.34
N ILE A 405 1.88 4.92 -13.09
CA ILE A 405 2.75 5.81 -13.88
C ILE A 405 2.64 7.21 -13.30
N THR A 406 3.77 7.80 -12.90
CA THR A 406 3.81 9.19 -12.43
C THR A 406 4.70 10.01 -13.35
N PHE A 407 4.10 11.01 -14.00
CA PHE A 407 4.78 11.99 -14.85
C PHE A 407 5.14 13.21 -14.00
N ARG A 408 6.44 13.46 -13.85
CA ARG A 408 7.02 14.63 -13.19
C ARG A 408 8.06 15.26 -14.08
N LEU A 409 8.19 16.57 -14.01
CA LEU A 409 9.25 17.32 -14.66
C LEU A 409 10.56 17.06 -13.89
N PRO A 410 11.69 16.99 -14.60
CA PRO A 410 12.99 17.01 -13.95
C PRO A 410 13.20 18.37 -13.26
N ASP A 411 13.71 18.33 -12.03
CA ASP A 411 14.07 19.51 -11.23
C ASP A 411 15.17 20.38 -11.88
#